data_AF-A0A3D2BAT9-F1
#
_entry.id   AF-A0A3D2BAT9-F1
#
_cell.length_a   1.000
_cell.length_b   1.000
_cell.length_c   1.000
_cell.angle_alpha   90.00
_cell.angle_beta   90.00
_cell.angle_gamma   90.00
#
_symmetry.space_group_name_H-M   'P 1'
#
loop_
_entity.id
_entity.type
_entity.pdbx_description
1 polymer ?
#
loop_
_entity_poly.entity_id
_entity_poly.type
_entity_poly.pdbx_seq_one_letter_code
_entity_poly.pdbx_strand_id
1 'polypeptide(L)' 'MSDTPADDIILSTRAISMLFPGTVALDKVDYRVWRGKVNVIIGENGAGKSTLM' A
#
# COMPACT_ATOMS: atom_id res chain seq x y z
N MET A 1 -15.17 18.49 -15.84
CA MET A 1 -14.16 17.88 -14.96
C MET A 1 -14.53 16.42 -14.85
N SER A 2 -13.80 15.57 -15.58
CA SER A 2 -14.05 14.14 -15.65
C SER A 2 -13.67 13.54 -14.30
N ASP A 3 -14.66 13.13 -13.51
CA ASP A 3 -14.46 12.51 -12.22
C ASP A 3 -14.17 11.02 -12.46
N THR A 4 -12.97 10.71 -12.93
CA THR A 4 -12.55 9.30 -13.12
C THR A 4 -12.04 8.81 -11.76
N PRO A 5 -12.45 7.64 -11.25
CA PRO A 5 -11.94 7.10 -9.99
C PRO A 5 -10.41 6.96 -9.91
N ALA A 6 -9.72 6.98 -11.07
CA ALA A 6 -8.27 7.00 -11.16
C ALA A 6 -7.64 8.36 -10.81
N ASP A 7 -8.35 9.47 -11.05
CA ASP A 7 -7.86 10.84 -10.79
C ASP A 7 -7.74 11.12 -9.28
N ASP A 8 -8.42 10.32 -8.46
CA ASP A 8 -8.36 10.37 -7.00
C ASP A 8 -7.19 9.56 -6.41
N ILE A 9 -6.55 8.67 -7.16
CA ILE A 9 -5.43 7.88 -6.64
C ILE A 9 -4.15 8.70 -6.81
N ILE A 10 -3.51 9.06 -5.70
CA ILE A 10 -2.28 9.88 -5.68
C ILE A 10 -1.00 9.06 -5.60
N LEU A 11 -1.11 7.79 -5.20
CA LEU A 11 -0.03 6.80 -5.19
C LEU A 11 -0.64 5.47 -5.58
N SER A 12 0.01 4.74 -6.49
CA SER A 12 -0.28 3.34 -6.72
C SER A 12 1.01 2.56 -6.81
N THR A 13 1.05 1.42 -6.13
CA THR A 13 2.12 0.44 -6.22
C THR A 13 1.58 -0.81 -6.91
N ARG A 14 2.46 -1.55 -7.59
CA ARG A 14 2.12 -2.82 -8.23
C ARG A 14 3.12 -3.88 -7.82
N ALA A 15 2.62 -4.97 -7.23
CA ALA A 15 3.36 -6.15 -6.83
C ALA A 15 4.68 -5.83 -6.08
N ILE A 16 4.64 -4.91 -5.11
CA ILE A 16 5.84 -4.58 -4.35
C ILE A 16 6.19 -5.72 -3.38
N SER A 17 7.46 -6.11 -3.40
CA SER A 17 8.04 -7.03 -2.42
C SER A 17 9.17 -6.33 -1.70
N MET A 18 9.26 -6.53 -0.38
CA MET A 18 10.33 -5.97 0.44
C MET A 18 10.88 -7.08 1.35
N LEU A 19 12.19 -7.29 1.25
CA LEU A 19 12.90 -8.31 2.01
C LEU A 19 13.88 -7.64 2.97
N PHE A 20 13.86 -8.10 4.21
CA PHE A 20 14.89 -7.87 5.20
C PHE A 20 15.64 -9.19 5.44
N PRO A 21 16.84 -9.16 6.05
CA PRO A 21 17.57 -10.40 6.36
C PRO A 21 16.70 -11.39 7.14
N GLY A 22 16.37 -12.53 6.51
CA GLY A 22 15.55 -13.58 7.11
C GLY A 22 14.05 -13.31 7.19
N THR A 23 13.52 -12.25 6.57
CA THR A 23 12.08 -11.94 6.61
C THR A 23 11.60 -11.31 5.31
N VAL A 24 10.56 -11.89 4.71
CA VAL A 24 9.79 -11.25 3.65
C VAL A 24 8.73 -10.37 4.32
N ALA A 25 8.97 -9.06 4.35
CA ALA A 25 8.06 -8.13 5.01
C ALA A 25 6.89 -7.72 4.12
N LEU A 26 7.07 -7.71 2.81
CA LEU A 26 6.01 -7.57 1.81
C LEU A 26 6.25 -8.58 0.68
N ASP A 27 5.19 -9.25 0.22
CA ASP A 27 5.23 -10.15 -0.93
C ASP A 27 4.14 -9.77 -1.95
N LYS A 28 4.57 -9.21 -3.09
CA LYS A 28 3.70 -8.85 -4.23
C LYS A 28 2.46 -8.06 -3.83
N VAL A 29 2.63 -7.05 -2.99
CA VAL A 29 1.52 -6.23 -2.47
C VAL A 29 1.16 -5.13 -3.48
N ASP A 30 -0.14 -4.99 -3.77
CA ASP A 30 -0.70 -3.84 -4.48
C ASP A 30 -1.30 -2.86 -3.45
N TYR A 31 -0.95 -1.58 -3.55
CA TYR A 31 -1.46 -0.55 -2.63
C TYR A 31 -1.80 0.75 -3.37
N ARG A 32 -2.85 1.43 -2.91
CA ARG A 32 -3.33 2.69 -3.47
C ARG A 32 -3.63 3.68 -2.37
N VAL A 33 -3.15 4.92 -2.55
CA VAL A 33 -3.47 6.04 -1.67
C VAL A 33 -4.44 6.96 -2.37
N TRP A 34 -5.57 7.23 -1.73
CA TRP A 34 -6.62 8.10 -2.25
C TRP A 34 -6.48 9.52 -1.71
N ARG A 35 -6.65 10.51 -2.60
CA ARG A 35 -6.57 11.94 -2.31
C ARG A 35 -7.61 12.34 -1.27
N GLY A 36 -7.17 13.03 -0.21
CA GLY A 36 -8.07 13.59 0.80
C GLY A 36 -8.88 12.54 1.58
N LYS A 37 -8.47 11.27 1.56
CA LYS A 37 -9.10 10.19 2.34
C LYS A 37 -8.17 9.73 3.46
N VAL A 38 -8.78 9.19 4.52
CA VAL A 38 -8.06 8.43 5.54
C VAL A 38 -7.76 7.05 4.96
N ASN A 39 -6.48 6.77 4.70
CA ASN A 39 -6.03 5.47 4.22
C ASN A 39 -5.61 4.62 5.43
N VAL A 40 -6.25 3.48 5.63
CA VAL A 40 -6.04 2.62 6.82
C VAL A 40 -5.49 1.27 6.39
N ILE A 41 -4.45 0.81 7.06
CA ILE A 41 -3.87 -0.53 6.91
C ILE A 41 -4.10 -1.28 8.22
N ILE A 42 -4.75 -2.44 8.14
CA ILE A 42 -5.10 -3.28 9.30
C ILE A 42 -4.47 -4.65 9.09
N GLY A 43 -4.06 -5.28 10.20
CA GLY A 43 -3.42 -6.59 10.20
C GLY A 43 -2.72 -6.85 11.52
N GLU A 44 -2.31 -8.08 11.75
CA GLU A 44 -1.63 -8.51 12.97
C GLU A 44 -0.22 -7.90 13.09
N ASN A 45 0.39 -8.03 14.27
CA ASN A 45 1.80 -7.65 14.46
C ASN A 45 2.69 -8.51 13.57
N GLY A 46 3.58 -7.87 12.80
CA GLY A 46 4.43 -8.56 11.83
C GLY A 46 3.84 -8.69 10.41
N ALA A 47 2.59 -8.28 10.17
CA ALA A 47 1.97 -8.36 8.84
C ALA A 47 2.52 -7.37 7.78
N GLY A 48 3.62 -6.65 8.05
CA GLY A 48 4.24 -5.71 7.10
C GLY A 48 3.62 -4.31 7.05
N LYS A 49 2.69 -3.95 7.96
CA LYS A 49 1.99 -2.64 7.94
C LYS A 49 2.95 -1.44 7.98
N SER A 50 3.89 -1.42 8.93
CA SER A 50 4.89 -0.36 9.05
C SER A 50 5.93 -0.41 7.93
N THR A 51 6.05 -1.53 7.23
CA THR A 51 6.89 -1.64 6.03
C THR A 51 6.19 -1.07 4.80
N LEU A 52 4.85 -1.07 4.79
CA LEU A 52 4.03 -0.51 3.71
C LEU A 52 3.80 1.01 3.84
N MET A 53 3.98 1.59 5.04
CA MET A 53 3.79 3.01 5.35
C MET A 53 5.06 3.85 5.22
#